data_AF-A0A2W4JX06-F1
#
_entry.id   AF-A0A2W4JX06-F1
#
_cell.length_a   1.000
_cell.length_b   1.000
_cell.length_c   1.000
_cell.angle_alpha   90.00
_cell.angle_beta   90.00
_cell.angle_gamma   90.00
#
_symmetry.space_group_name_H-M   'P 1'
#
loop_
_entity.id
_entity.type
_entity.pdbx_description
1 polymer ?
#
loop_
_entity_poly.entity_id
_entity_poly.type
_entity_poly.pdbx_seq_one_letter_code
_entity_poly.pdbx_strand_id
1 'polypeptide(L)'
;SLKDYYPVFHITCMTRKKNPIYPATVVGKPPMEDCFLGKATERIFLPFLKMLFPEIVDINFPLEGVFHNCVIVSIKKQFPGHAKKVMHGLWGIGQMMYTKIIVVVDENVDPKDVSTVAWKVFNNVDPKRDVVIVDGPLDALDHASPLRHYGSKMGIDATKKWKEEGHDREWPDDIVMDPKIKELVDRRWKEYGF
;
A
#
# COMPACT_ATOMS: atom_id res chain seq x y z
N SER A 1 3.68 -3.61 23.10
CA SER A 1 2.25 -3.91 23.32
C SER A 1 1.65 -2.79 24.16
N LEU A 2 0.48 -2.30 23.79
CA LEU A 2 -0.27 -1.34 24.62
C LEU A 2 -0.98 -2.11 25.74
N LYS A 3 -0.96 -1.58 26.97
CA LYS A 3 -1.60 -2.24 28.11
C LYS A 3 -3.11 -2.13 28.00
N ASP A 4 -3.82 -3.26 28.09
CA ASP A 4 -5.27 -3.31 28.03
C ASP A 4 -5.84 -4.53 28.75
N TYR A 5 -7.16 -4.55 28.94
CA TYR A 5 -7.88 -5.73 29.42
C TYR A 5 -8.20 -6.66 28.26
N TYR A 6 -7.73 -7.90 28.37
CA TYR A 6 -8.04 -8.99 27.46
C TYR A 6 -8.62 -10.18 28.24
N PRO A 7 -9.44 -11.04 27.61
CA PRO A 7 -9.93 -12.25 28.24
C PRO A 7 -8.79 -13.17 28.71
N VAL A 8 -8.99 -13.81 29.86
CA VAL A 8 -8.05 -14.83 30.37
C VAL A 8 -8.43 -16.18 29.77
N PHE A 9 -7.50 -16.79 29.04
CA PHE A 9 -7.69 -18.12 28.49
C PHE A 9 -7.29 -19.19 29.52
N HIS A 10 -8.28 -19.93 30.04
CA HIS A 10 -8.08 -21.01 31.00
C HIS A 10 -7.96 -22.36 30.30
N ILE A 11 -6.74 -22.91 30.25
CA ILE A 11 -6.48 -24.22 29.63
C ILE A 11 -6.85 -25.33 30.61
N THR A 12 -7.73 -26.24 30.21
CA THR A 12 -8.16 -27.40 31.03
C THR A 12 -7.49 -28.71 30.62
N CYS A 13 -7.02 -28.83 29.38
CA CYS A 13 -6.32 -30.00 28.87
C CYS A 13 -5.42 -29.60 27.68
N MET A 14 -4.28 -30.28 27.52
CA MET A 14 -3.37 -30.12 26.38
C MET A 14 -2.98 -31.50 25.84
N THR A 15 -3.20 -31.73 24.56
CA THR A 15 -2.84 -32.98 23.86
C THR A 15 -1.71 -32.72 22.87
N ARG A 16 -0.86 -33.72 22.64
CA ARG A 16 0.27 -33.62 21.68
C ARG A 16 0.67 -34.98 21.11
N LYS A 17 1.28 -34.95 19.92
CA LYS A 17 1.98 -36.13 19.36
C LYS A 17 3.25 -36.46 20.14
N LYS A 18 3.77 -37.68 19.97
CA LYS A 18 5.11 -38.06 20.44
C LYS A 18 6.16 -37.22 19.71
N ASN A 19 7.13 -36.66 20.43
CA ASN A 19 8.15 -35.72 19.92
C ASN A 19 7.52 -34.53 19.17
N PRO A 20 6.78 -33.66 19.86
CA PRO A 20 6.16 -32.50 19.22
C PRO A 20 7.22 -31.49 18.76
N ILE A 21 6.85 -30.69 17.77
CA ILE A 21 7.56 -29.47 17.37
C ILE A 21 6.61 -28.33 17.72
N TYR A 22 7.13 -27.28 18.35
CA TYR A 22 6.37 -26.09 18.70
C TYR A 22 6.79 -24.93 17.78
N PRO A 23 6.05 -24.67 16.70
CA PRO A 23 6.30 -23.50 15.87
C PRO A 23 5.92 -22.24 16.65
N ALA A 24 6.79 -21.25 16.64
CA ALA A 24 6.56 -19.96 17.24
C ALA A 24 7.14 -18.89 16.31
N THR A 25 6.51 -17.72 16.33
CA THR A 25 6.98 -16.55 15.60
C THR A 25 7.14 -15.38 16.56
N VAL A 26 7.93 -14.39 16.15
CA VAL A 26 8.14 -13.16 16.90
C VAL A 26 7.83 -11.99 15.98
N VAL A 27 7.01 -11.07 16.47
CA VAL A 27 6.71 -9.82 15.78
C VAL A 27 7.55 -8.69 16.38
N GLY A 28 7.89 -7.72 15.55
CA GLY A 28 8.76 -6.62 15.94
C GLY A 28 8.89 -5.57 14.84
N LYS A 29 10.01 -4.84 14.82
CA LYS A 29 10.28 -3.90 13.75
C LYS A 29 10.41 -4.67 12.42
N PRO A 30 9.70 -4.28 11.34
CA PRO A 30 9.80 -4.96 10.06
C PRO A 30 11.23 -4.87 9.48
N PRO A 31 11.67 -5.85 8.66
CA PRO A 31 10.91 -7.05 8.26
C PRO A 31 10.94 -8.15 9.33
N MET A 32 9.82 -8.85 9.49
CA MET A 32 9.65 -10.06 10.32
C MET A 32 8.85 -11.11 9.54
N GLU A 33 8.71 -12.33 10.06
CA GLU A 33 8.05 -13.45 9.35
C GLU A 33 6.62 -13.10 8.88
N ASP A 34 5.86 -12.41 9.72
CA ASP A 34 4.50 -11.93 9.47
C ASP A 34 4.41 -11.00 8.25
N CYS A 35 5.45 -10.23 7.96
CA CYS A 35 5.51 -9.37 6.78
C CYS A 35 5.44 -10.19 5.48
N PHE A 36 6.11 -11.35 5.43
CA PHE A 36 6.11 -12.22 4.26
C PHE A 36 4.78 -12.99 4.12
N LEU A 37 4.17 -13.38 5.25
CA LEU A 37 2.81 -13.91 5.26
C LEU A 37 1.83 -12.87 4.70
N GLY A 38 1.96 -11.61 5.14
CA GLY A 38 1.21 -10.49 4.59
C GLY A 38 1.42 -10.35 3.08
N LYS A 39 2.65 -10.42 2.57
CA LYS A 39 2.91 -10.37 1.12
C LYS A 39 2.20 -11.48 0.34
N ALA A 40 2.12 -12.68 0.89
CA ALA A 40 1.33 -13.74 0.28
C ALA A 40 -0.17 -13.40 0.29
N THR A 41 -0.69 -12.92 1.43
CA THR A 41 -2.09 -12.46 1.57
C THR A 41 -2.44 -11.37 0.55
N GLU A 42 -1.59 -10.37 0.38
CA GLU A 42 -1.75 -9.30 -0.61
C GLU A 42 -1.99 -9.86 -2.03
N ARG A 43 -1.19 -10.85 -2.45
CA ARG A 43 -1.34 -11.48 -3.77
C ARG A 43 -2.62 -12.31 -3.89
N ILE A 44 -3.01 -12.99 -2.81
CA ILE A 44 -4.24 -13.80 -2.77
C ILE A 44 -5.49 -12.93 -2.89
N PHE A 45 -5.50 -11.74 -2.26
CA PHE A 45 -6.66 -10.85 -2.25
C PHE A 45 -6.75 -9.93 -3.48
N LEU A 46 -5.66 -9.68 -4.19
CA LEU A 46 -5.65 -8.79 -5.35
C LEU A 46 -6.71 -9.15 -6.42
N PRO A 47 -6.91 -10.42 -6.84
CA PRO A 47 -7.96 -10.76 -7.79
C PRO A 47 -9.36 -10.34 -7.33
N PHE A 48 -9.68 -10.53 -6.04
CA PHE A 48 -10.96 -10.10 -5.48
C PHE A 48 -11.10 -8.58 -5.45
N LEU A 49 -10.03 -7.85 -5.14
CA LEU A 49 -10.02 -6.40 -5.23
C LEU A 49 -10.26 -5.92 -6.67
N LYS A 50 -9.64 -6.56 -7.67
CA LYS A 50 -9.87 -6.25 -9.08
C LYS A 50 -11.28 -6.56 -9.55
N MET A 51 -11.97 -7.53 -8.95
CA MET A 51 -13.39 -7.77 -9.23
C MET A 51 -14.28 -6.61 -8.74
N LEU A 52 -13.96 -6.02 -7.59
CA LEU A 52 -14.71 -4.90 -7.02
C LEU A 52 -14.29 -3.54 -7.62
N PHE A 53 -13.02 -3.41 -7.97
CA PHE A 53 -12.38 -2.21 -8.52
C PHE A 53 -11.57 -2.61 -9.76
N PRO A 54 -12.21 -2.80 -10.93
CA PRO A 54 -11.54 -3.22 -12.17
C PRO A 54 -10.45 -2.25 -12.63
N GLU A 55 -10.47 -1.01 -12.15
CA GLU A 55 -9.44 -0.01 -12.40
C GLU A 55 -8.11 -0.31 -11.69
N ILE A 56 -8.08 -1.15 -10.65
CA ILE A 56 -6.84 -1.48 -9.93
C ILE A 56 -5.94 -2.35 -10.81
N VAL A 57 -4.74 -1.87 -11.07
CA VAL A 57 -3.71 -2.59 -11.84
C VAL A 57 -2.87 -3.46 -10.92
N ASP A 58 -2.38 -2.92 -9.82
CA ASP A 58 -1.66 -3.66 -8.78
C ASP A 58 -1.72 -2.89 -7.45
N ILE A 59 -1.33 -3.56 -6.37
CA ILE A 59 -1.20 -3.00 -5.02
C ILE A 59 0.16 -3.37 -4.42
N ASN A 60 0.57 -2.64 -3.39
CA ASN A 60 1.71 -3.01 -2.56
C ASN A 60 1.49 -2.48 -1.14
N PHE A 61 1.61 -3.36 -0.14
CA PHE A 61 1.72 -3.01 1.27
C PHE A 61 3.20 -2.97 1.66
N PRO A 62 3.88 -1.80 1.59
CA PRO A 62 5.30 -1.71 1.89
C PRO A 62 5.61 -2.22 3.30
N LEU A 63 6.78 -2.84 3.47
CA LEU A 63 7.23 -3.37 4.76
C LEU A 63 7.42 -2.24 5.78
N GLU A 64 7.86 -1.10 5.28
CA GLU A 64 8.02 0.18 5.98
C GLU A 64 6.67 0.69 6.51
N GLY A 65 5.56 0.31 5.87
CA GLY A 65 4.20 0.58 6.31
C GLY A 65 3.69 -0.42 7.36
N VAL A 66 4.55 -1.27 7.92
CA VAL A 66 4.17 -2.36 8.85
C VAL A 66 3.06 -3.22 8.24
N PHE A 67 3.16 -3.45 6.94
CA PHE A 67 2.16 -4.10 6.08
C PHE A 67 0.83 -3.33 6.02
N HIS A 68 0.01 -3.27 7.07
CA HIS A 68 -1.38 -2.80 6.98
C HIS A 68 -1.55 -1.28 7.09
N ASN A 69 -0.58 -0.50 7.62
CA ASN A 69 -0.78 0.94 7.84
C ASN A 69 -0.74 1.75 6.54
N CYS A 70 -0.02 1.29 5.52
CA CYS A 70 0.10 1.96 4.24
C CYS A 70 -0.16 0.98 3.10
N VAL A 71 -0.96 1.38 2.12
CA VAL A 71 -1.09 0.68 0.84
C VAL A 71 -0.83 1.65 -0.31
N ILE A 72 -0.07 1.17 -1.29
CA ILE A 72 0.15 1.84 -2.56
C ILE A 72 -0.70 1.10 -3.61
N VAL A 73 -1.46 1.85 -4.41
CA VAL A 73 -2.42 1.31 -5.37
C VAL A 73 -2.15 1.95 -6.72
N SER A 74 -1.83 1.14 -7.72
CA SER A 74 -1.75 1.60 -9.11
C SER A 74 -3.10 1.41 -9.78
N ILE A 75 -3.59 2.45 -10.46
CA ILE A 75 -4.90 2.43 -11.11
C ILE A 75 -4.83 2.89 -12.57
N LYS A 76 -5.72 2.31 -13.39
CA LYS A 76 -6.06 2.85 -14.69
C LYS A 76 -7.09 3.96 -14.52
N LYS A 77 -6.61 5.20 -14.40
CA LYS A 77 -7.45 6.39 -14.23
C LYS A 77 -8.32 6.61 -15.49
N GLN A 78 -9.61 6.88 -15.30
CA GLN A 78 -10.59 7.02 -16.39
C GLN A 78 -11.44 8.28 -16.32
N PHE A 79 -11.48 8.94 -15.16
CA PHE A 79 -12.25 10.16 -14.94
C PHE A 79 -11.64 10.99 -13.80
N PRO A 80 -11.91 12.31 -13.73
CA PRO A 80 -11.45 13.16 -12.63
C PRO A 80 -11.96 12.66 -11.28
N GLY A 81 -11.07 12.57 -10.28
CA GLY A 81 -11.42 12.08 -8.94
C GLY A 81 -11.49 10.54 -8.79
N HIS A 82 -11.11 9.76 -9.81
CA HIS A 82 -11.11 8.30 -9.75
C HIS A 82 -10.27 7.75 -8.57
N ALA A 83 -9.13 8.38 -8.28
CA ALA A 83 -8.29 8.02 -7.14
C ALA A 83 -9.05 8.11 -5.80
N LYS A 84 -9.86 9.16 -5.61
CA LYS A 84 -10.67 9.34 -4.39
C LYS A 84 -11.75 8.26 -4.27
N LYS A 85 -12.39 7.86 -5.38
CA LYS A 85 -13.33 6.72 -5.40
C LYS A 85 -12.66 5.43 -4.92
N VAL A 86 -11.44 5.16 -5.38
CA VAL A 86 -10.67 3.98 -4.96
C VAL A 86 -10.31 4.06 -3.48
N MET A 87 -9.84 5.21 -2.98
CA MET A 87 -9.51 5.39 -1.55
C MET A 87 -10.72 5.07 -0.65
N HIS A 88 -11.87 5.69 -0.90
CA HIS A 88 -13.08 5.45 -0.11
C HIS A 88 -13.59 4.01 -0.24
N GLY A 89 -13.51 3.43 -1.43
CA GLY A 89 -13.86 2.03 -1.66
C GLY A 89 -13.00 1.08 -0.83
N LEU A 90 -11.69 1.29 -0.79
CA LEU A 90 -10.76 0.47 -0.01
C LEU A 90 -10.98 0.65 1.50
N TRP A 91 -11.19 1.87 2.00
CA TRP A 91 -11.53 2.04 3.42
C TRP A 91 -12.87 1.42 3.82
N GLY A 92 -13.76 1.16 2.87
CA GLY A 92 -15.08 0.57 3.11
C GLY A 92 -15.11 -0.96 3.19
N ILE A 93 -14.00 -1.66 2.95
CA ILE A 93 -14.01 -3.13 2.80
C ILE A 93 -13.10 -3.86 3.79
N GLY A 94 -13.63 -4.94 4.38
CA GLY A 94 -12.87 -5.93 5.14
C GLY A 94 -11.85 -5.32 6.11
N GLN A 95 -10.61 -5.81 6.06
CA GLN A 95 -9.51 -5.33 6.91
C GLN A 95 -8.83 -4.06 6.39
N MET A 96 -9.13 -3.63 5.16
CA MET A 96 -8.62 -2.37 4.60
C MET A 96 -9.18 -1.14 5.31
N MET A 97 -10.28 -1.31 6.05
CA MET A 97 -10.79 -0.27 6.95
C MET A 97 -9.78 0.17 8.01
N TYR A 98 -8.76 -0.62 8.33
CA TYR A 98 -7.70 -0.22 9.26
C TYR A 98 -6.53 0.51 8.61
N THR A 99 -6.38 0.43 7.28
CA THR A 99 -5.30 1.11 6.57
C THR A 99 -5.38 2.61 6.79
N LYS A 100 -4.28 3.19 7.28
CA LYS A 100 -4.20 4.58 7.69
C LYS A 100 -3.84 5.49 6.52
N ILE A 101 -3.00 5.00 5.61
CA ILE A 101 -2.51 5.75 4.46
C ILE A 101 -2.78 4.97 3.17
N ILE A 102 -3.44 5.59 2.21
CA ILE A 102 -3.61 5.06 0.85
C ILE A 102 -2.93 6.01 -0.13
N VAL A 103 -1.93 5.51 -0.85
CA VAL A 103 -1.28 6.25 -1.95
C VAL A 103 -1.79 5.69 -3.26
N VAL A 104 -2.31 6.54 -4.14
CA VAL A 104 -2.81 6.14 -5.47
C VAL A 104 -1.89 6.70 -6.54
N VAL A 105 -1.41 5.84 -7.44
CA VAL A 105 -0.51 6.16 -8.56
C VAL A 105 -1.10 5.67 -9.89
N ASP A 106 -0.56 6.15 -11.01
CA ASP A 106 -1.00 5.76 -12.35
C ASP A 106 -0.64 4.30 -12.70
N GLU A 107 -1.27 3.76 -13.75
CA GLU A 107 -1.14 2.37 -14.20
C GLU A 107 0.29 1.95 -14.60
N ASN A 108 1.13 2.91 -14.97
CA ASN A 108 2.51 2.69 -15.38
C ASN A 108 3.53 2.77 -14.22
N VAL A 109 3.07 3.05 -13.00
CA VAL A 109 3.91 3.10 -11.80
C VAL A 109 3.77 1.79 -11.04
N ASP A 110 4.85 1.02 -10.95
CA ASP A 110 4.86 -0.22 -10.15
C ASP A 110 4.77 0.12 -8.64
N PRO A 111 3.70 -0.29 -7.93
CA PRO A 111 3.57 -0.03 -6.50
C PRO A 111 4.69 -0.63 -5.64
N LYS A 112 5.41 -1.65 -6.15
CA LYS A 112 6.51 -2.32 -5.44
C LYS A 112 7.82 -1.54 -5.52
N ASP A 113 7.99 -0.70 -6.54
CA ASP A 113 9.10 0.24 -6.62
C ASP A 113 8.78 1.50 -5.79
N VAL A 114 9.00 1.37 -4.48
CA VAL A 114 8.72 2.43 -3.51
C VAL A 114 9.54 3.70 -3.81
N SER A 115 10.70 3.58 -4.48
CA SER A 115 11.52 4.72 -4.88
C SER A 115 10.81 5.54 -5.95
N THR A 116 10.32 4.89 -7.02
CA THR A 116 9.54 5.55 -8.06
C THR A 116 8.22 6.09 -7.53
N VAL A 117 7.54 5.37 -6.64
CA VAL A 117 6.32 5.86 -5.97
C VAL A 117 6.62 7.13 -5.17
N ALA A 118 7.70 7.16 -4.39
CA ALA A 118 8.10 8.34 -3.64
C ALA A 118 8.37 9.54 -4.56
N TRP A 119 9.06 9.33 -5.68
CA TRP A 119 9.26 10.36 -6.70
C TRP A 119 7.92 10.91 -7.21
N LYS A 120 6.96 10.05 -7.53
CA LYS A 120 5.61 10.48 -7.96
C LYS A 120 4.89 11.26 -6.88
N VAL A 121 4.87 10.78 -5.64
CA VAL A 121 4.22 11.48 -4.52
C VAL A 121 4.83 12.87 -4.31
N PHE A 122 6.16 12.99 -4.31
CA PHE A 122 6.82 14.27 -4.01
C PHE A 122 6.71 15.30 -5.12
N ASN A 123 6.39 14.90 -6.36
CA ASN A 123 6.37 15.79 -7.51
C ASN A 123 4.98 15.99 -8.14
N ASN A 124 4.03 15.07 -7.91
CA ASN A 124 2.69 15.13 -8.53
C ASN A 124 1.60 15.68 -7.61
N VAL A 125 1.89 15.86 -6.32
CA VAL A 125 0.89 16.16 -5.28
C VAL A 125 0.90 17.65 -4.95
N ASP A 126 -0.23 18.33 -5.17
CA ASP A 126 -0.57 19.56 -4.45
C ASP A 126 -1.28 19.18 -3.14
N PRO A 127 -0.71 19.49 -1.96
CA PRO A 127 -1.24 18.99 -0.69
C PRO A 127 -2.70 19.35 -0.43
N LYS A 128 -3.16 20.53 -0.86
CA LYS A 128 -4.54 20.98 -0.58
C LYS A 128 -5.55 20.30 -1.50
N ARG A 129 -5.19 20.06 -2.76
CA ARG A 129 -6.07 19.47 -3.78
C ARG A 129 -6.12 17.93 -3.69
N ASP A 130 -4.96 17.32 -3.43
CA ASP A 130 -4.72 15.90 -3.72
C ASP A 130 -4.63 15.02 -2.48
N VAL A 131 -4.57 15.62 -1.28
CA VAL A 131 -4.65 14.90 -0.02
C VAL A 131 -6.08 14.94 0.50
N VAL A 132 -6.60 13.78 0.86
CA VAL A 132 -7.90 13.61 1.52
C VAL A 132 -7.65 13.12 2.92
N ILE A 133 -8.27 13.76 3.91
CA ILE A 133 -8.25 13.33 5.31
C ILE A 133 -9.68 12.97 5.70
N VAL A 134 -9.85 11.78 6.28
CA VAL A 134 -11.15 11.29 6.78
C VAL A 134 -10.96 10.66 8.14
N ASP A 135 -12.01 10.65 8.96
CA ASP A 135 -12.02 9.89 10.20
C ASP A 135 -12.57 8.49 9.99
N GLY A 136 -12.09 7.53 10.78
CA GLY A 136 -12.52 6.15 10.69
C GLY A 136 -11.87 5.20 11.70
N PRO A 137 -12.19 3.91 11.63
CA PRO A 137 -11.64 2.90 12.52
C PRO A 137 -10.14 2.71 12.28
N LEU A 138 -9.38 2.48 13.35
CA LEU A 138 -7.93 2.21 13.33
C LEU A 138 -7.62 0.93 14.10
N ASP A 139 -6.42 0.40 13.88
CA ASP A 139 -5.96 -0.79 14.59
C ASP A 139 -5.89 -0.57 16.11
N ALA A 140 -6.13 -1.63 16.86
CA ALA A 140 -6.10 -1.62 18.32
C ALA A 140 -4.72 -1.22 18.90
N LEU A 141 -3.65 -1.50 18.16
CA LEU A 141 -2.27 -1.30 18.55
C LEU A 141 -1.68 0.00 17.94
N ASP A 142 -2.48 0.80 17.24
CA ASP A 142 -2.06 2.10 16.71
C ASP A 142 -1.92 3.12 17.86
N HIS A 143 -0.72 3.17 18.43
CA HIS A 143 -0.34 4.12 19.47
C HIS A 143 -0.29 5.58 19.00
N ALA A 144 -0.33 5.84 17.69
CA ALA A 144 -0.38 7.19 17.13
C ALA A 144 -1.82 7.67 16.89
N SER A 145 -2.83 6.84 17.17
CA SER A 145 -4.23 7.25 17.13
C SER A 145 -4.57 8.15 18.33
N PRO A 146 -5.44 9.16 18.16
CA PRO A 146 -5.87 10.02 19.28
C PRO A 146 -6.83 9.28 20.22
N LEU A 147 -7.59 8.31 19.69
CA LEU A 147 -8.54 7.49 20.44
C LEU A 147 -8.30 6.02 20.12
N ARG A 148 -8.56 5.15 21.10
CA ARG A 148 -8.51 3.70 20.88
C ARG A 148 -9.44 3.31 19.74
N HIS A 149 -8.93 2.57 18.76
CA HIS A 149 -9.65 2.11 17.57
C HIS A 149 -10.21 3.19 16.64
N TYR A 150 -9.91 4.48 16.83
CA TYR A 150 -10.50 5.54 16.02
C TYR A 150 -9.57 6.74 15.83
N GLY A 151 -9.55 7.30 14.63
CA GLY A 151 -8.80 8.50 14.33
C GLY A 151 -8.84 8.84 12.85
N SER A 152 -7.86 9.62 12.42
CA SER A 152 -7.79 10.08 11.03
C SER A 152 -7.02 9.12 10.13
N LYS A 153 -7.41 9.12 8.86
CA LYS A 153 -6.80 8.42 7.73
C LYS A 153 -6.46 9.42 6.64
N MET A 154 -5.47 9.09 5.82
CA MET A 154 -4.96 9.94 4.76
C MET A 154 -4.97 9.20 3.42
N GLY A 155 -5.57 9.81 2.42
CA GLY A 155 -5.49 9.39 1.02
C GLY A 155 -4.63 10.39 0.26
N ILE A 156 -3.72 9.91 -0.56
CA ILE A 156 -2.82 10.74 -1.38
C ILE A 156 -3.01 10.36 -2.84
N ASP A 157 -3.53 11.29 -3.62
CA ASP A 157 -3.65 11.14 -5.07
C ASP A 157 -2.37 11.61 -5.74
N ALA A 158 -1.46 10.68 -6.06
CA ALA A 158 -0.22 10.94 -6.79
C ALA A 158 -0.34 10.67 -8.30
N THR A 159 -1.56 10.52 -8.83
CA THR A 159 -1.80 10.30 -10.27
C THR A 159 -1.52 11.56 -11.10
N LYS A 160 -1.32 11.40 -12.41
CA LYS A 160 -1.26 12.52 -13.37
C LYS A 160 -2.55 13.34 -13.29
N LYS A 161 -2.42 14.65 -13.12
CA LYS A 161 -3.58 15.55 -12.98
C LYS A 161 -4.12 15.97 -14.32
N TRP A 162 -5.44 15.99 -14.41
CA TRP A 162 -6.16 16.39 -15.62
C TRP A 162 -6.68 17.82 -15.47
N LYS A 163 -7.02 18.45 -16.59
CA LYS A 163 -7.57 19.82 -16.59
C LYS A 163 -8.87 19.89 -15.79
N GLU A 164 -9.69 18.86 -15.91
CA GLU A 164 -10.96 18.68 -15.20
C GLU A 164 -10.78 18.54 -13.68
N GLU A 165 -9.56 18.33 -13.19
CA GLU A 165 -9.23 18.28 -11.76
C GLU A 165 -8.73 19.64 -11.23
N GLY A 166 -8.86 20.72 -12.01
CA GLY A 166 -8.39 22.05 -11.65
C GLY A 166 -6.89 22.23 -11.85
N HIS A 167 -6.29 21.50 -12.81
CA HIS A 167 -4.89 21.64 -13.19
C HIS A 167 -4.76 22.14 -14.64
N ASP A 168 -4.78 23.46 -14.82
CA ASP A 168 -4.78 24.08 -16.15
C ASP A 168 -3.42 24.05 -16.87
N ARG A 169 -2.34 23.75 -16.13
CA ARG A 169 -0.98 23.70 -16.68
C ARG A 169 -0.78 22.41 -17.49
N GLU A 170 0.12 22.48 -18.46
CA GLU A 170 0.56 21.28 -19.17
C GLU A 170 1.27 20.33 -18.20
N TRP A 171 0.86 19.06 -18.21
CA TRP A 171 1.46 18.05 -17.36
C TRP A 171 2.60 17.35 -18.13
N PRO A 172 3.85 17.46 -17.65
CA PRO A 172 5.00 16.92 -18.36
C PRO A 172 4.97 15.39 -18.39
N ASP A 173 5.49 14.80 -19.46
CA ASP A 173 5.74 13.37 -19.52
C ASP A 173 7.05 13.02 -18.82
N ASP A 174 7.16 11.77 -18.38
CA ASP A 174 8.38 11.27 -17.76
C ASP A 174 9.52 11.21 -18.76
N ILE A 175 10.72 11.56 -18.30
CA ILE A 175 11.93 11.37 -19.09
C ILE A 175 12.23 9.88 -19.13
N VAL A 176 12.18 9.29 -20.32
CA VAL A 176 12.53 7.89 -20.57
C VAL A 176 13.74 7.80 -21.50
N MET A 177 14.58 6.79 -21.29
CA MET A 177 15.70 6.49 -22.18
C MET A 177 15.17 5.97 -23.53
N ASP A 178 15.82 6.35 -24.64
CA ASP A 178 15.49 5.79 -25.95
C ASP A 178 15.59 4.25 -25.92
N PRO A 179 14.55 3.51 -26.35
CA PRO A 179 14.54 2.05 -26.32
C PRO A 179 15.73 1.41 -27.04
N LYS A 180 16.21 2.00 -28.13
CA LYS A 180 17.35 1.48 -28.90
C LYS A 180 18.65 1.59 -28.11
N ILE A 181 18.80 2.66 -27.34
CA ILE A 181 19.96 2.86 -26.46
C ILE A 181 19.90 1.88 -25.30
N LYS A 182 18.72 1.69 -24.69
CA LYS A 182 18.53 0.72 -23.62
C LYS A 182 18.91 -0.70 -24.08
N GLU A 183 18.37 -1.14 -25.23
CA GLU A 183 18.68 -2.45 -25.80
C GLU A 183 20.18 -2.60 -26.15
N LEU A 184 20.80 -1.55 -26.71
CA LEU A 184 22.22 -1.55 -27.01
C LEU A 184 23.07 -1.78 -25.75
N VAL A 185 22.76 -1.05 -24.67
CA VAL A 185 23.47 -1.14 -23.40
C VAL A 185 23.22 -2.50 -22.74
N ASP A 186 21.98 -2.97 -22.70
CA ASP A 186 21.61 -4.26 -22.12
C ASP A 186 22.35 -5.42 -22.83
N ARG A 187 22.41 -5.40 -24.17
CA ARG A 187 23.15 -6.41 -24.94
C ARG A 187 24.64 -6.42 -24.64
N ARG A 188 25.22 -5.24 -24.41
CA ARG A 188 26.66 -5.05 -24.17
C ARG A 188 27.03 -5.00 -22.69
N TRP A 189 26.09 -5.25 -21.78
CA TRP A 189 26.28 -5.05 -20.33
C TRP A 189 27.55 -5.72 -19.80
N LYS A 190 27.76 -7.00 -20.19
CA LYS A 190 28.93 -7.79 -19.81
C LYS A 190 30.24 -7.25 -20.39
N GLU A 191 30.21 -6.60 -21.55
CA GLU A 191 31.41 -5.98 -22.16
C GLU A 191 31.92 -4.79 -21.34
N TYR A 192 31.03 -4.17 -20.54
CA TYR A 192 31.38 -3.03 -19.68
C TYR A 192 31.94 -3.45 -18.31
N GLY A 193 32.02 -4.75 -18.03
CA GLY A 193 32.59 -5.27 -16.78
C GLY A 193 31.59 -5.39 -15.61
N PHE A 194 30.28 -5.43 -15.90
CA PHE A 194 29.20 -5.63 -14.93
C PHE A 194 28.40 -6.91 -15.20
#